data_AF-A0A8J4QA49-F1
#
_entry.id   AF-A0A8J4QA49-F1
#
_cell.length_a   1.000
_cell.length_b   1.000
_cell.length_c   1.000
_cell.angle_alpha   90.00
_cell.angle_beta   90.00
_cell.angle_gamma   90.00
#
_symmetry.space_group_name_H-M   'P 1'
#
loop_
_entity.id
_entity.type
_entity.pdbx_description
1 polymer ?
#
loop_
_entity_poly.entity_id
_entity_poly.type
_entity_poly.pdbx_seq_one_letter_code
_entity_poly.pdbx_strand_id
1 'polypeptide(L)'
;RLFTIFLTAPLQAFCLLLGHSGSDIDMDLFSKAEKLLSSSLNAWGSALATSNTLNPVWAQTLSDPFLRRILLRFLFCQAVLTLYAPTFNKKEFHPMCMPPLPVSVLPTTTNSQMVVMQIASIFNAVNNFIFSEEVVLPEDKHDDTDAMSN
;
A
#
# COMPACT_ATOMS: atom_id res chain seq x y z
N ARG A 1 -12.88 1.64 -13.48
CA ARG A 1 -13.64 1.83 -12.21
C ARG A 1 -12.78 1.60 -10.97
N LEU A 2 -11.92 0.58 -10.94
CA LEU A 2 -11.09 0.25 -9.77
C LEU A 2 -10.22 1.42 -9.25
N PHE A 3 -9.61 2.19 -10.16
CA PHE A 3 -8.84 3.39 -9.81
C PHE A 3 -9.62 4.38 -8.92
N THR A 4 -10.87 4.70 -9.27
CA THR A 4 -11.71 5.61 -8.47
C THR A 4 -11.98 5.06 -7.07
N ILE A 5 -12.20 3.75 -6.95
CA ILE A 5 -12.42 3.10 -5.65
C ILE A 5 -11.14 3.17 -4.81
N PHE A 6 -9.95 3.00 -5.41
CA PHE A 6 -8.70 3.19 -4.67
C PHE A 6 -8.58 4.59 -4.05
N LEU A 7 -9.00 5.63 -4.78
CA LEU A 7 -8.93 7.01 -4.29
C LEU A 7 -9.93 7.31 -3.16
N THR A 8 -11.01 6.54 -3.03
CA THR A 8 -12.08 6.77 -2.03
C THR A 8 -12.05 5.76 -0.88
N ALA A 9 -11.79 4.48 -1.17
CA ALA A 9 -11.78 3.33 -0.28
C ALA A 9 -10.65 2.35 -0.68
N PRO A 10 -9.37 2.67 -0.36
CA PRO A 10 -8.20 1.96 -0.89
C PRO A 10 -8.13 0.48 -0.51
N LEU A 11 -8.43 0.12 0.74
CA LEU A 11 -8.42 -1.28 1.17
C LEU A 11 -9.54 -2.09 0.50
N GLN A 12 -10.73 -1.50 0.37
CA GLN A 12 -11.83 -2.13 -0.36
C GLN A 12 -11.47 -2.39 -1.82
N ALA A 13 -10.82 -1.42 -2.48
CA ALA A 13 -10.34 -1.60 -3.85
C ALA A 13 -9.29 -2.71 -3.96
N PHE A 14 -8.39 -2.81 -2.97
CA PHE A 14 -7.42 -3.89 -2.88
C PHE A 14 -8.11 -5.25 -2.77
N CYS A 15 -9.09 -5.41 -1.88
CA CYS A 15 -9.82 -6.67 -1.75
C CYS A 15 -10.60 -7.04 -3.02
N LEU A 16 -11.25 -6.06 -3.66
CA LEU A 16 -11.95 -6.26 -4.94
C LEU A 16 -10.99 -6.67 -6.07
N LEU A 17 -9.77 -6.12 -6.09
CA LEU A 17 -8.74 -6.52 -7.05
C LEU A 17 -8.37 -7.99 -6.91
N LEU A 18 -8.32 -8.49 -5.67
CA LEU A 18 -8.02 -9.89 -5.34
C LEU A 18 -9.21 -10.84 -5.57
N GLY A 19 -10.37 -10.32 -5.97
CA GLY A 19 -11.57 -11.12 -6.20
C GLY A 19 -12.37 -11.44 -4.93
N HIS A 20 -12.05 -10.84 -3.78
CA HIS A 20 -12.84 -11.00 -2.56
C HIS A 20 -14.12 -10.16 -2.64
N SER A 21 -15.27 -10.75 -2.31
CA SER A 21 -16.52 -10.01 -2.11
C SER A 21 -16.64 -9.56 -0.66
N GLY A 22 -17.41 -8.49 -0.39
CA GLY A 22 -17.46 -7.87 0.94
C GLY A 22 -17.99 -8.77 2.07
N SER A 23 -18.66 -9.88 1.75
CA SER A 23 -19.12 -10.89 2.72
C SER A 23 -18.06 -11.93 3.08
N ASP A 24 -17.00 -12.05 2.29
CA ASP A 24 -16.02 -13.15 2.41
C ASP A 24 -14.84 -12.79 3.31
N ILE A 25 -14.76 -11.53 3.75
CA ILE A 25 -13.60 -10.99 4.46
C ILE A 25 -13.90 -10.94 5.95
N ASP A 26 -13.07 -11.62 6.72
CA ASP A 26 -13.04 -11.51 8.17
C ASP A 26 -12.83 -10.04 8.58
N MET A 27 -13.75 -9.52 9.40
CA MET A 27 -13.71 -8.11 9.83
C MET A 27 -12.48 -7.77 10.68
N ASP A 28 -11.93 -8.72 11.43
CA ASP A 28 -10.72 -8.52 12.22
C ASP A 28 -9.49 -8.41 11.32
N LEU A 29 -9.41 -9.24 10.27
CA LEU A 29 -8.37 -9.11 9.24
C LEU A 29 -8.49 -7.78 8.50
N PHE A 30 -9.70 -7.38 8.12
CA PHE A 30 -9.94 -6.09 7.46
C PHE A 30 -9.53 -4.91 8.36
N SER A 31 -9.91 -4.94 9.64
CA SER A 31 -9.53 -3.92 10.63
C SER A 31 -8.01 -3.86 10.84
N LYS A 32 -7.33 -5.01 10.89
CA LYS A 32 -5.86 -5.11 10.97
C LYS A 32 -5.21 -4.45 9.74
N ALA A 33 -5.67 -4.78 8.54
CA ALA A 33 -5.15 -4.21 7.30
C ALA A 33 -5.44 -2.71 7.19
N GLU A 34 -6.60 -2.23 7.62
CA GLU A 34 -6.95 -0.80 7.58
C GLU A 34 -6.04 0.03 8.51
N LYS A 35 -5.73 -0.50 9.71
CA LYS A 35 -4.77 0.13 10.63
C LYS A 35 -3.37 0.20 10.03
N LEU A 36 -2.90 -0.90 9.43
CA LEU A 36 -1.60 -0.96 8.77
C LEU A 36 -1.53 -0.02 7.56
N LEU A 37 -2.58 0.04 6.75
CA LEU A 37 -2.65 0.95 5.61
C LEU A 37 -2.64 2.40 6.10
N SER A 38 -3.45 2.74 7.10
CA SER A 38 -3.50 4.09 7.67
C SER A 38 -2.15 4.56 8.21
N SER A 39 -1.43 3.71 8.96
CA SER A 39 -0.09 4.04 9.45
C SER A 39 0.91 4.22 8.31
N SER A 40 0.86 3.35 7.29
CA SER A 40 1.72 3.42 6.10
C SER A 40 1.50 4.69 5.28
N LEU A 41 0.23 5.06 5.04
CA LEU A 41 -0.12 6.30 4.34
C LEU A 41 0.37 7.54 5.11
N ASN A 42 0.23 7.53 6.43
CA ASN A 42 0.74 8.61 7.27
C ASN A 42 2.28 8.71 7.19
N ALA A 43 2.98 7.57 7.20
CA ALA A 43 4.43 7.53 7.05
C ALA A 43 4.89 8.10 5.70
N TRP A 44 4.26 7.72 4.59
CA TRP A 44 4.54 8.33 3.27
C TRP A 44 4.24 9.83 3.25
N GLY A 45 3.14 10.26 3.86
CA GLY A 45 2.82 11.68 3.98
C GLY A 45 3.90 12.48 4.71
N SER A 46 4.41 11.94 5.82
CA SER A 46 5.52 12.55 6.58
C SER A 46 6.83 12.54 5.79
N ALA A 47 7.16 11.43 5.11
CA ALA A 47 8.35 11.33 4.27
C ALA A 47 8.33 12.34 3.10
N LEU A 48 7.16 12.56 2.49
CA LEU A 48 7.01 13.58 1.45
C LEU A 48 7.12 14.99 2.03
N ALA A 49 6.45 15.27 3.15
CA ALA A 49 6.47 16.60 3.77
C ALA A 49 7.88 17.03 4.24
N THR A 50 8.75 16.07 4.52
CA THR A 50 10.15 16.31 4.93
C THR A 50 11.15 16.24 3.77
N SER A 51 10.69 15.93 2.56
CA SER A 51 11.56 15.82 1.38
C SER A 51 12.00 17.20 0.88
N ASN A 52 13.31 17.39 0.77
CA ASN A 52 13.94 18.60 0.22
C ASN A 52 13.87 18.69 -1.31
N THR A 53 13.54 17.59 -2.00
CA THR A 53 13.40 17.54 -3.47
C THR A 53 11.94 17.55 -3.91
N LEU A 54 10.99 17.82 -3.02
CA LEU A 54 9.57 17.81 -3.33
C LEU A 54 9.22 19.00 -4.24
N ASN A 55 8.56 18.71 -5.37
CA ASN A 55 8.06 19.77 -6.24
C ASN A 55 7.06 20.67 -5.47
N PRO A 56 7.09 22.01 -5.64
CA PRO A 56 6.18 22.92 -4.95
C PRO A 56 4.69 22.60 -5.10
N VAL A 57 4.27 22.04 -6.24
CA VAL A 57 2.88 21.59 -6.47
C VAL A 57 2.50 20.51 -5.46
N TRP A 58 3.40 19.58 -5.18
CA TRP A 58 3.17 18.54 -4.18
C TRP A 58 3.19 19.08 -2.76
N ALA A 59 4.03 20.07 -2.45
CA ALA A 59 4.00 20.74 -1.14
C ALA A 59 2.64 21.42 -0.87
N GLN A 60 2.09 22.11 -1.88
CA GLN A 60 0.75 22.71 -1.81
C GLN A 60 -0.34 21.65 -1.69
N THR A 61 -0.26 20.59 -2.50
CA THR A 61 -1.20 19.45 -2.47
C THR A 61 -1.23 18.77 -1.09
N LEU A 62 -0.08 18.59 -0.44
CA LEU A 62 0.03 17.99 0.89
C LEU A 62 -0.48 18.91 2.01
N SER A 63 -0.54 20.22 1.76
CA SER A 63 -1.05 21.22 2.69
C SER A 63 -2.59 21.21 2.73
N ASP A 64 -3.25 20.80 1.65
CA ASP A 64 -4.69 20.56 1.63
C ASP A 64 -5.03 19.15 2.15
N PRO A 65 -5.84 18.99 3.21
CA PRO A 65 -6.11 17.67 3.80
C PRO A 65 -6.83 16.68 2.87
N PHE A 66 -7.68 17.17 1.96
CA PHE A 66 -8.43 16.34 1.03
C PHE A 66 -7.53 15.86 -0.11
N LEU A 67 -6.78 16.77 -0.72
CA LEU A 67 -5.82 16.46 -1.78
C LEU A 67 -4.68 15.59 -1.25
N ARG A 68 -4.18 15.86 -0.04
CA ARG A 68 -3.22 14.98 0.65
C ARG A 68 -3.75 13.56 0.74
N ARG A 69 -5.00 13.38 1.16
CA ARG A 69 -5.63 12.06 1.28
C ARG A 69 -5.74 11.36 -0.08
N ILE A 70 -6.14 12.09 -1.12
CA ILE A 70 -6.20 11.55 -2.49
C ILE A 70 -4.81 11.13 -2.97
N LEU A 71 -3.79 11.96 -2.76
CA LEU A 71 -2.42 11.68 -3.19
C LEU A 71 -1.85 10.44 -2.51
N LEU A 72 -2.05 10.29 -1.20
CA LEU A 72 -1.57 9.12 -0.46
C LEU A 72 -2.29 7.84 -0.91
N ARG A 73 -3.60 7.91 -1.16
CA ARG A 73 -4.36 6.78 -1.72
C ARG A 73 -3.95 6.47 -3.16
N PHE A 74 -3.62 7.48 -3.95
CA PHE A 74 -3.02 7.31 -5.28
C PHE A 74 -1.69 6.56 -5.21
N LEU A 75 -0.80 6.90 -4.26
CA LEU A 75 0.46 6.19 -4.06
C LEU A 75 0.25 4.70 -3.78
N PHE A 76 -0.70 4.38 -2.90
CA PHE A 76 -1.05 2.99 -2.62
C PHE A 76 -1.59 2.28 -3.87
N CYS A 77 -2.52 2.92 -4.59
CA CYS A 77 -3.05 2.41 -5.85
C CYS A 77 -1.93 2.12 -6.87
N GLN A 78 -1.01 3.07 -7.02
CA GLN A 78 0.11 2.96 -7.94
C GLN A 78 1.03 1.81 -7.55
N ALA A 79 1.38 1.68 -6.27
CA ALA A 79 2.19 0.57 -5.77
C ALA A 79 1.52 -0.79 -6.04
N VAL A 80 0.24 -0.92 -5.65
CA VAL A 80 -0.54 -2.16 -5.82
C VAL A 80 -0.61 -2.55 -7.30
N LEU A 81 -1.01 -1.65 -8.20
CA LEU A 81 -1.17 -1.97 -9.63
C LEU A 81 0.15 -2.19 -10.35
N THR A 82 1.24 -1.58 -9.87
CA THR A 82 2.58 -1.82 -10.43
C THR A 82 3.06 -3.23 -10.09
N LEU A 83 2.83 -3.69 -8.86
CA LEU A 83 3.31 -4.97 -8.35
C LEU A 83 2.35 -6.13 -8.66
N TYR A 84 1.08 -5.85 -8.97
CA TYR A 84 0.07 -6.88 -9.23
C TYR A 84 0.44 -7.73 -10.46
N ALA A 85 0.56 -9.04 -10.30
CA ALA A 85 1.13 -9.93 -11.31
C ALA A 85 0.45 -9.84 -12.70
N PRO A 86 -0.90 -9.75 -12.81
CA PRO A 86 -1.58 -9.56 -14.10
C PRO A 86 -1.23 -8.26 -14.84
N THR A 87 -0.83 -7.21 -14.13
CA THR A 87 -0.47 -5.88 -14.69
C THR A 87 1.01 -5.55 -14.55
N PHE A 88 1.81 -6.46 -14.01
CA PHE A 88 3.24 -6.28 -13.84
C PHE A 88 3.92 -6.02 -15.19
N ASN A 89 4.79 -5.01 -15.24
CA ASN A 89 5.46 -4.52 -16.46
C ASN A 89 4.53 -4.02 -17.61
N LYS A 90 3.22 -3.89 -17.39
CA LYS A 90 2.27 -3.34 -18.36
C LYS A 90 1.94 -1.88 -18.03
N LYS A 91 2.75 -0.96 -18.56
CA LYS A 91 2.72 0.47 -18.22
C LYS A 91 1.36 1.13 -18.43
N GLU A 92 0.55 0.63 -19.36
CA GLU A 92 -0.80 1.12 -19.64
C GLU A 92 -1.78 0.92 -18.48
N PHE A 93 -1.48 0.03 -17.53
CA PHE A 93 -2.27 -0.18 -16.31
C PHE A 93 -1.70 0.52 -15.09
N HIS A 94 -0.55 1.18 -15.20
CA HIS A 94 0.13 1.84 -14.07
C HIS A 94 -0.36 3.28 -13.96
N PRO A 95 -1.00 3.67 -12.84
CA PRO A 95 -1.38 5.06 -12.63
C PRO A 95 -0.14 5.97 -12.68
N MET A 96 -0.26 7.09 -13.37
CA MET A 96 0.80 8.10 -13.44
C MET A 96 0.26 9.44 -12.94
N CYS A 97 1.13 10.27 -12.39
CA CYS A 97 0.82 11.62 -11.97
C CYS A 97 1.85 12.61 -12.54
N MET A 98 1.46 13.87 -12.64
CA MET A 98 2.32 14.96 -13.12
C MET A 98 2.22 16.14 -12.15
N PRO A 99 3.35 16.71 -11.69
CA PRO A 99 4.74 16.30 -11.95
C PRO A 99 5.07 14.94 -11.30
N PRO A 100 6.07 14.18 -11.75
CA PRO A 100 6.41 12.89 -11.12
C PRO A 100 6.70 13.06 -9.62
N LEU A 101 6.32 12.06 -8.82
CA LEU A 101 6.57 12.03 -7.39
C LEU A 101 8.05 11.70 -7.10
N PRO A 102 8.58 12.09 -5.92
CA PRO A 102 9.95 11.79 -5.54
C PRO A 102 10.26 10.29 -5.55
N VAL A 103 11.53 9.96 -5.81
CA VAL A 103 12.01 8.56 -5.87
C VAL A 103 11.73 7.77 -4.60
N SER A 104 11.63 8.44 -3.45
CA SER A 104 11.41 7.83 -2.13
C SER A 104 10.03 7.18 -1.94
N VAL A 105 9.06 7.48 -2.81
CA VAL A 105 7.70 6.91 -2.74
C VAL A 105 7.33 6.13 -4.00
N LEU A 106 8.30 5.81 -4.86
CA LEU A 106 8.03 5.02 -6.05
C LEU A 106 7.57 3.60 -5.68
N PRO A 107 6.73 2.96 -6.51
CA PRO A 107 6.28 1.58 -6.33
C PRO A 107 7.42 0.56 -6.15
N THR A 108 8.56 0.83 -6.78
CA THR A 108 9.73 -0.05 -6.78
C THR A 108 10.59 0.07 -5.53
N THR A 109 10.34 1.05 -4.65
CA THR A 109 11.10 1.15 -3.40
C THR A 109 10.75 0.02 -2.44
N THR A 110 11.72 -0.42 -1.64
CA THR A 110 11.52 -1.47 -0.62
C THR A 110 10.36 -1.13 0.31
N ASN A 111 10.24 0.13 0.76
CA ASN A 111 9.14 0.56 1.62
C ASN A 111 7.77 0.41 0.94
N SER A 112 7.64 0.82 -0.33
CA SER A 112 6.37 0.67 -1.06
C SER A 112 5.98 -0.79 -1.25
N GLN A 113 6.95 -1.63 -1.60
CA GLN A 113 6.75 -3.07 -1.78
C GLN A 113 6.39 -3.76 -0.46
N MET A 114 7.08 -3.43 0.64
CA MET A 114 6.79 -3.98 1.97
C MET A 114 5.35 -3.69 2.42
N VAL A 115 4.85 -2.47 2.21
CA VAL A 115 3.46 -2.12 2.56
C VAL A 115 2.47 -3.00 1.79
N VAL A 116 2.67 -3.16 0.47
CA VAL A 116 1.80 -4.02 -0.34
C VAL A 116 1.92 -5.49 0.08
N MET A 117 3.12 -5.98 0.37
CA MET A 117 3.38 -7.35 0.80
C MET A 117 2.73 -7.66 2.17
N GLN A 118 2.87 -6.76 3.15
CA GLN A 118 2.28 -6.94 4.47
C GLN A 118 0.75 -6.86 4.44
N ILE A 119 0.16 -6.02 3.59
CA ILE A 119 -1.29 -6.00 3.40
C ILE A 119 -1.74 -7.28 2.67
N ALA A 120 -1.02 -7.71 1.63
CA ALA A 120 -1.32 -8.94 0.91
C ALA A 120 -1.21 -10.18 1.80
N SER A 121 -0.27 -10.23 2.75
CA SER A 121 -0.12 -11.36 3.67
C SER A 121 -1.31 -11.50 4.62
N ILE A 122 -1.90 -10.39 5.07
CA ILE A 122 -3.14 -10.42 5.88
C ILE A 122 -4.28 -11.14 5.14
N PHE A 123 -4.33 -11.04 3.80
CA PHE A 123 -5.34 -11.70 2.96
C PHE A 123 -4.85 -12.98 2.27
N ASN A 124 -3.70 -13.54 2.67
CA ASN A 124 -3.10 -14.73 2.04
C ASN A 124 -2.91 -14.58 0.51
N ALA A 125 -2.64 -13.36 0.05
CA ALA A 125 -2.63 -12.98 -1.35
C ALA A 125 -1.26 -12.52 -1.86
N VAL A 126 -0.18 -12.79 -1.12
CA VAL A 126 1.20 -12.40 -1.49
C VAL A 126 1.57 -12.88 -2.90
N ASN A 127 1.17 -14.10 -3.24
CA ASN A 127 1.45 -14.72 -4.55
C ASN A 127 0.75 -14.02 -5.74
N ASN A 128 -0.17 -13.09 -5.49
CA ASN A 128 -0.80 -12.28 -6.53
C ASN A 128 0.06 -11.07 -6.94
N PHE A 129 1.19 -10.85 -6.28
CA PHE A 129 2.09 -9.74 -6.50
C PHE A 129 3.52 -10.21 -6.79
N ILE A 130 4.25 -9.40 -7.55
CA ILE A 130 5.66 -9.60 -7.89
C ILE A 130 6.48 -8.56 -7.10
N PHE A 131 7.38 -9.04 -6.26
CA PHE A 131 8.26 -8.23 -5.43
C PHE A 131 9.72 -8.43 -5.81
N SER A 132 10.58 -7.47 -5.44
CA SER A 132 12.03 -7.56 -5.57
C SER A 132 12.61 -8.49 -4.50
N GLU A 133 13.73 -9.16 -4.80
CA GLU A 133 14.36 -10.16 -3.91
C GLU A 133 14.74 -9.62 -2.52
N GLU A 134 14.98 -8.31 -2.40
CA GLU A 134 15.32 -7.64 -1.13
C GLU A 134 14.14 -7.48 -0.16
N VAL A 135 12.91 -7.74 -0.61
CA VAL A 135 11.68 -7.53 0.14
C VAL A 135 11.27 -8.87 0.76
N VAL A 136 11.51 -9.04 2.07
CA VAL A 136 11.16 -10.26 2.81
C VAL A 136 10.22 -9.91 3.96
N LEU A 137 9.17 -10.72 4.14
CA LEU A 137 8.26 -10.57 5.28
C LEU A 137 9.03 -10.74 6.60
N PRO A 138 8.84 -9.84 7.59
CA PRO A 138 9.34 -10.08 8.93
C PRO A 138 8.70 -11.36 9.48
N GLU A 139 9.50 -12.28 10.03
CA GLU A 139 8.98 -13.46 10.71
C GLU A 139 8.14 -13.02 11.92
N ASP A 140 6.88 -13.50 11.99
CA ASP A 140 6.06 -13.35 13.19
C ASP A 140 6.75 -14.12 14.32
N LYS A 141 7.39 -13.42 15.25
CA LYS A 141 7.82 -14.02 16.51
C LYS A 141 6.56 -14.36 17.31
N HIS A 142 6.06 -15.57 17.13
CA HIS A 142 5.13 -16.17 18.08
C HIS A 142 5.94 -16.44 19.34
N ASP A 143 5.74 -15.61 20.36
CA ASP A 143 6.28 -15.83 21.70
C ASP A 143 5.46 -16.99 22.31
N ASP A 144 5.82 -18.22 21.94
CA ASP A 144 5.44 -19.41 22.69
C ASP A 144 6.15 -19.32 24.04
N THR A 145 5.55 -18.56 24.96
CA THR A 145 5.92 -18.65 26.37
C THR A 145 5.32 -19.95 26.89
N ASP A 146 6.18 -20.96 26.95
CA ASP A 146 5.99 -22.29 27.52
C ASP A 146 4.80 -22.44 28.47
N ALA A 147 3.83 -23.23 28.04
CA ALA A 147 3.04 -24.05 28.95
C ALA A 147 3.87 -25.31 29.29
N MET A 148 3.91 -25.63 30.60
CA MET A 148 4.56 -26.77 31.28
C MET A 148 6.05 -26.60 31.57
N SER A 149 6.49 -26.50 32.83
CA SER A 149 6.44 -27.52 33.90
C SER A 149 6.93 -26.81 35.18
N ASN A 150 6.57 -27.07 36.44
CA ASN A 150 6.04 -28.20 37.21
C ASN A 150 5.41 -27.63 38.50
#